data_AF-A0A4X2KVH5-F1
#
_entry.id   AF-A0A4X2KVH5-F1
#
_cell.length_a   1.000
_cell.length_b   1.000
_cell.length_c   1.000
_cell.angle_alpha   90.00
_cell.angle_beta   90.00
_cell.angle_gamma   90.00
#
_symmetry.space_group_name_H-M   'P 1'
#
loop_
_entity.id
_entity.type
_entity.pdbx_description
1 polymer ?
#
loop_
_entity_poly.entity_id
_entity_poly.type
_entity_poly.pdbx_seq_one_letter_code
_entity_poly.pdbx_strand_id
1 'polypeptide(L)'
;YSEVVVIDGYPVTRHQVNLLESRSIIPVIIFELQVPTKEIFKRSLIDNKNNESLPYPLHNSSQILSIKNSCLNKHRTVIKVFYEVEHQNWCVIDGFHSKWWVWNKVLENVQMMNKQIQLYLERIRAGKAASINKLCITPQELISRLGEFGQYCPVSLAEKSELIDCSVTSSLEFSAEFRGHYYKMASKVELDKFLENPEIYVAPLAPNPLPPPELLPKRLTVAEVKNQFPKNAELQGYCPVTYLDGKQRYEALIPGNIEYALEYREHIYFCESEDKLQKFLRLPEKYWNQKLPNKLPPIKKPISLTSLPLPGYLEQGAATSLIKAMNEVGCLKPKFPFQSIKRSALLYVAFHLKAFNPKGSEYSRKKYKKKLEQFIERCELIPYLGSKMTKKYKEPQFRAIDFDHKLQTFFSLKNINPVTG
;
A
#
# COMPACT_ATOMS: atom_id res chain seq x y z
N TYR A 1 28.27 47.22 -7.40
CA TYR A 1 29.03 46.10 -6.81
C TYR A 1 28.35 45.72 -5.52
N SER A 2 27.47 44.72 -5.54
CA SER A 2 26.96 44.12 -4.31
C SER A 2 28.08 43.25 -3.74
N GLU A 3 28.62 43.63 -2.59
CA GLU A 3 29.62 42.84 -1.87
C GLU A 3 29.00 41.49 -1.48
N VAL A 4 29.66 40.39 -1.83
CA VAL A 4 29.27 39.05 -1.38
C VAL A 4 29.77 38.89 0.06
N VAL A 5 28.85 38.67 0.99
CA VAL A 5 29.15 38.50 2.42
C VAL A 5 29.09 37.01 2.76
N VAL A 6 30.10 36.52 3.48
CA VAL A 6 30.08 35.18 4.08
C VAL A 6 29.83 35.35 5.57
N ILE A 7 28.75 34.76 6.07
CA ILE A 7 28.43 34.73 7.49
C ILE A 7 28.92 33.41 8.05
N ASP A 8 29.94 33.45 8.90
CA ASP A 8 30.48 32.27 9.59
C ASP A 8 30.04 32.26 11.05
N GLY A 9 29.54 31.12 11.52
CA GLY A 9 29.11 30.92 12.91
C GLY A 9 27.81 31.65 13.31
N TYR A 10 27.03 32.17 12.37
CA TYR A 10 25.73 32.81 12.63
C TYR A 10 24.76 32.53 11.47
N PRO A 11 23.47 32.23 11.70
CA PRO A 11 22.78 32.13 12.98
C PRO A 11 22.97 30.75 13.66
N VAL A 12 22.97 30.75 14.99
CA VAL A 12 23.09 29.57 15.86
C VAL A 12 21.79 29.28 16.63
N THR A 13 20.84 30.21 16.65
CA THR A 13 19.54 30.06 17.33
C THR A 13 18.39 30.56 16.47
N ARG A 14 17.15 30.09 16.73
CA ARG A 14 15.96 30.55 16.00
C ARG A 14 15.72 32.06 16.15
N HIS A 15 16.02 32.64 17.32
CA HIS A 15 15.91 34.09 17.51
C HIS A 15 16.81 34.87 16.54
N GLN A 16 18.04 34.39 16.33
CA GLN A 16 18.96 35.00 15.37
C GLN A 16 18.50 34.86 13.92
N VAL A 17 17.87 33.74 13.57
CA VAL A 17 17.19 33.60 12.26
C VAL A 17 16.12 34.68 12.10
N ASN A 18 15.24 34.87 13.10
CA ASN A 18 14.21 35.91 13.04
C ASN A 18 14.78 37.32 12.86
N LEU A 19 15.93 37.61 13.49
CA LEU A 19 16.61 38.90 13.35
C LEU A 19 17.10 39.11 11.91
N LEU A 20 17.68 38.08 11.28
CA LEU A 20 18.08 38.14 9.86
C LEU A 20 16.88 38.36 8.94
N GLU A 21 15.80 37.59 9.14
CA GLU A 21 14.57 37.71 8.37
C GLU A 21 13.95 39.11 8.50
N SER A 22 13.92 39.68 9.71
CA SER A 22 13.40 41.04 9.96
C SER A 22 14.17 42.14 9.24
N ARG A 23 15.41 41.86 8.82
CA ARG A 23 16.27 42.76 8.05
C ARG A 23 16.39 42.34 6.59
N SER A 24 15.60 41.34 6.16
CA SER A 24 15.64 40.77 4.81
C SER A 24 17.04 40.27 4.41
N ILE A 25 17.83 39.79 5.37
CA ILE A 25 19.14 39.19 5.13
C ILE A 25 18.93 37.69 4.98
N ILE A 26 18.76 37.22 3.75
CA ILE A 26 18.52 35.81 3.44
C ILE A 26 19.79 35.22 2.81
N PRO A 27 20.44 34.23 3.45
CA PRO A 27 21.55 33.53 2.82
C PRO A 27 21.12 32.86 1.52
N VAL A 28 21.86 33.06 0.44
CA VAL A 28 21.58 32.41 -0.86
C VAL A 28 21.86 30.91 -0.80
N ILE A 29 22.85 30.51 0.00
CA ILE A 29 23.20 29.12 0.24
C ILE A 29 23.79 28.99 1.64
N ILE A 30 23.44 27.90 2.34
CA ILE A 30 23.98 27.58 3.67
C ILE A 30 24.75 26.26 3.55
N PHE A 31 26.01 26.26 3.97
CA PHE A 31 26.84 25.06 3.95
C PHE A 31 26.94 24.45 5.35
N GLU A 32 26.47 23.21 5.50
CA GLU A 32 26.69 22.39 6.69
C GLU A 32 27.88 21.46 6.47
N LEU A 33 28.99 21.70 7.17
CA LEU A 33 30.14 20.79 7.17
C LEU A 33 29.88 19.65 8.15
N GLN A 34 29.54 18.48 7.61
CA GLN A 34 29.28 17.29 8.42
C GLN A 34 30.61 16.59 8.74
N VAL A 35 30.93 16.46 10.03
CA VAL A 35 32.12 15.75 10.51
C VAL A 35 31.74 14.84 11.67
N PRO A 36 32.18 13.57 11.70
CA PRO A 36 31.95 12.70 12.84
C PRO A 36 32.54 13.28 14.14
N THR A 37 31.78 13.22 15.23
CA THR A 37 32.18 13.77 16.54
C THR A 37 33.58 13.31 16.98
N LYS A 38 33.93 12.04 16.75
CA LYS A 38 35.27 11.49 17.06
C LYS A 38 36.40 12.25 16.34
N GLU A 39 36.18 12.57 15.07
CA GLU A 39 37.14 13.30 14.25
C GLU A 39 37.23 14.77 14.66
N ILE A 40 36.11 15.39 15.05
CA ILE A 40 36.09 16.75 15.62
C ILE A 40 37.01 16.83 16.86
N PHE A 41 36.86 15.88 17.80
CA PHE A 41 37.71 15.82 18.99
C PHE A 41 39.18 15.60 18.65
N LYS A 42 39.47 14.69 17.71
CA LYS A 42 40.84 14.43 17.26
C LYS A 42 41.49 15.68 16.66
N ARG A 43 40.80 16.39 15.76
CA ARG A 43 41.29 17.62 15.13
C ARG A 43 41.50 18.73 16.17
N SER A 44 40.56 18.89 17.10
CA SER A 44 40.69 19.88 18.17
C SER A 44 41.88 19.61 19.10
N LEU A 45 42.18 18.34 19.41
CA LEU A 45 43.37 17.99 20.20
C LEU A 45 44.67 18.32 19.47
N ILE A 46 44.72 18.13 18.15
CA ILE A 46 45.89 18.48 17.33
C ILE A 46 46.04 20.00 17.27
N ASP A 47 44.95 20.74 17.05
CA ASP A 47 44.98 22.20 17.00
C ASP A 47 45.41 22.82 18.35
N ASN A 48 44.95 22.26 19.48
CA ASN A 48 45.37 22.72 20.81
C ASN A 48 46.88 22.55 21.04
N LYS A 49 47.50 21.49 20.52
CA LYS A 49 48.96 21.27 20.61
C LYS A 49 49.76 22.25 19.75
N ASN A 50 49.20 22.66 18.61
CA ASN A 50 49.86 23.60 17.71
C ASN A 50 49.71 25.08 18.17
N ASN A 51 48.72 25.37 19.04
CA ASN A 51 48.35 26.72 19.47
C ASN A 51 48.90 27.10 20.88
N GLU A 52 49.96 26.45 21.37
CA GLU A 52 50.55 26.70 22.68
C GLU A 52 51.10 28.14 22.88
N SER A 53 51.11 28.98 21.84
CA SER A 53 51.65 30.35 21.85
C SER A 53 50.62 31.48 22.02
N LEU A 54 49.33 31.18 22.23
CA LEU A 54 48.30 32.22 22.37
C LEU A 54 48.34 32.90 23.76
N PRO A 55 48.18 34.23 23.85
CA PRO A 55 48.30 34.97 25.11
C PRO A 55 47.10 34.81 26.07
N TYR A 56 46.13 33.95 25.76
CA TYR A 56 44.92 33.74 26.55
C TYR A 56 44.43 32.29 26.51
N PRO A 57 43.76 31.80 27.57
CA PRO A 57 43.25 30.45 27.63
C PRO A 57 42.07 30.24 26.65
N LEU A 58 42.12 29.16 25.87
CA LEU A 58 41.04 28.75 24.98
C LEU A 58 40.07 27.78 25.66
N HIS A 59 38.77 27.97 25.43
CA HIS A 59 37.69 27.07 25.90
C HIS A 59 37.52 25.83 25.03
N ASN A 60 38.61 25.06 24.87
CA ASN A 60 38.72 23.89 23.99
C ASN A 60 38.91 22.58 24.77
N SER A 61 38.54 22.53 26.05
CA SER A 61 38.56 21.27 26.81
C SER A 61 37.54 20.28 26.22
N SER A 62 37.82 18.98 26.34
CA SER A 62 36.94 17.92 25.81
C SER A 62 35.51 18.01 26.37
N GLN A 63 35.36 18.38 27.64
CA GLN A 63 34.06 18.58 28.29
C GLN A 63 33.31 19.76 27.67
N ILE A 64 33.95 20.91 27.48
CA ILE A 64 33.33 22.10 26.89
C ILE A 64 32.95 21.84 25.43
N LEU A 65 33.82 21.19 24.66
CA LEU A 65 33.56 20.84 23.27
C LEU A 65 32.38 19.87 23.13
N SER A 66 32.26 18.90 24.05
CA SER A 66 31.10 17.99 24.09
C SER A 66 29.79 18.74 24.29
N ILE A 67 29.76 19.68 25.25
CA ILE A 67 28.59 20.52 25.51
C ILE A 67 28.28 21.41 24.30
N LYS A 68 29.28 22.10 23.74
CA LYS A 68 29.13 22.94 22.54
C LYS A 68 28.58 22.15 21.35
N ASN A 69 29.13 20.98 21.07
CA ASN A 69 28.67 20.13 19.96
C ASN A 69 27.21 19.66 20.18
N SER A 70 26.86 19.27 21.41
CA SER A 70 25.49 18.89 21.76
C SER A 70 24.50 20.05 21.57
N CYS A 71 24.83 21.24 22.07
CA CYS A 71 24.00 22.45 21.92
C CYS A 71 23.88 22.88 20.44
N LEU A 72 24.97 22.81 19.67
CA LEU A 72 24.98 23.13 18.25
C LEU A 72 24.07 22.18 17.47
N ASN A 73 24.19 20.86 17.69
CA ASN A 73 23.39 19.87 16.98
C ASN A 73 21.88 20.04 17.24
N LYS A 74 21.49 20.37 18.49
CA LYS A 74 20.09 20.64 18.83
C LYS A 74 19.52 21.83 18.05
N HIS A 75 20.20 22.97 18.07
CA HIS A 75 19.72 24.17 17.38
C HIS A 75 19.81 24.02 15.86
N ARG A 76 20.87 23.39 15.36
CA ARG A 76 21.08 23.12 13.94
C ARG A 76 19.92 22.35 13.34
N THR A 77 19.41 21.31 14.01
CA THR A 77 18.25 20.56 13.49
C THR A 77 17.02 21.46 13.30
N VAL A 78 16.76 22.35 14.26
CA VAL A 78 15.62 23.29 14.18
C VAL A 78 15.81 24.32 13.07
N ILE A 79 17.01 24.89 12.96
CA ILE A 79 17.34 25.90 11.94
C ILE A 79 17.34 25.28 10.54
N LYS A 80 17.86 24.05 10.42
CA LYS A 80 17.89 23.30 9.16
C LYS A 80 16.48 23.06 8.62
N VAL A 81 15.57 22.54 9.45
CA VAL A 81 14.17 22.34 9.06
C VAL A 81 13.54 23.64 8.59
N PHE A 82 13.82 24.75 9.27
CA PHE A 82 13.32 26.07 8.86
C PHE A 82 13.81 26.48 7.46
N TYR A 83 15.13 26.48 7.22
CA TYR A 83 15.69 26.88 5.92
C TYR A 83 15.38 25.90 4.78
N GLU A 84 15.27 24.60 5.07
CA GLU A 84 14.86 23.60 4.08
C GLU A 84 13.41 23.80 3.63
N VAL A 85 12.51 24.19 4.54
CA VAL A 85 11.10 24.45 4.23
C VAL A 85 10.91 25.82 3.57
N GLU A 86 11.50 26.87 4.13
CA GLU A 86 11.26 28.25 3.67
C GLU A 86 12.10 28.64 2.46
N HIS A 87 13.32 28.13 2.28
CA HIS A 87 14.23 28.64 1.25
C HIS A 87 14.87 27.57 0.37
N GLN A 88 14.82 26.29 0.73
CA GLN A 88 15.43 25.19 -0.03
C GLN A 88 16.92 25.42 -0.37
N ASN A 89 17.64 26.09 0.54
CA ASN A 89 19.01 26.61 0.31
C ASN A 89 20.08 25.94 1.20
N TRP A 90 19.74 24.83 1.87
CA TRP A 90 20.65 24.10 2.76
C TRP A 90 21.45 23.04 1.99
N CYS A 91 22.77 23.08 2.10
CA CYS A 91 23.70 22.18 1.42
C CYS A 91 24.61 21.48 2.44
N VAL A 92 24.55 20.15 2.51
CA VAL A 92 25.43 19.36 3.37
C VAL A 92 26.68 18.95 2.60
N ILE A 93 27.85 19.20 3.17
CA ILE A 93 29.15 18.82 2.61
C ILE A 93 29.87 17.92 3.62
N ASP A 94 30.43 16.81 3.14
CA ASP A 94 31.26 15.94 3.96
C ASP A 94 32.60 16.62 4.31
N GLY A 95 32.72 17.08 5.55
CA GLY A 95 33.91 17.72 6.09
C GLY A 95 34.99 16.73 6.56
N PHE A 96 34.77 15.41 6.41
CA PHE A 96 35.78 14.41 6.73
C PHE A 96 36.95 14.42 5.73
N HIS A 97 36.69 14.84 4.50
CA HIS A 97 37.69 14.99 3.44
C HIS A 97 38.72 16.10 3.70
N SER A 98 39.71 16.21 2.81
CA SER A 98 40.77 17.22 2.89
C SER A 98 40.22 18.63 2.67
N LYS A 99 40.92 19.65 3.20
CA LYS A 99 40.56 21.07 3.04
C LYS A 99 40.36 21.45 1.56
N TRP A 100 41.22 20.94 0.68
CA TRP A 100 41.14 21.15 -0.78
C TRP A 100 39.89 20.54 -1.41
N TRP A 101 39.49 19.35 -0.99
CA TRP A 101 38.28 18.72 -1.49
C TRP A 101 37.04 19.50 -1.06
N VAL A 102 36.96 19.88 0.22
CA VAL A 102 35.85 20.68 0.76
C VAL A 102 35.78 22.02 0.04
N TRP A 103 36.91 22.69 -0.15
CA TRP A 103 37.01 23.94 -0.91
C TRP A 103 36.46 23.79 -2.33
N ASN A 104 36.91 22.77 -3.07
CA ASN A 104 36.45 22.52 -4.43
C ASN A 104 34.95 22.25 -4.48
N LYS A 105 34.41 21.50 -3.50
CA LYS A 105 32.98 21.19 -3.44
C LYS A 105 32.13 22.42 -3.12
N VAL A 106 32.57 23.28 -2.20
CA VAL A 106 31.91 24.57 -1.92
C VAL A 106 31.95 25.44 -3.18
N LEU A 107 33.11 25.56 -3.82
CA LEU A 107 33.30 26.37 -5.02
C LEU A 107 32.39 25.93 -6.16
N GLU A 108 32.29 24.61 -6.42
CA GLU A 108 31.38 24.04 -7.42
C GLU A 108 29.92 24.43 -7.16
N ASN A 109 29.45 24.31 -5.92
CA ASN A 109 28.09 24.68 -5.55
C ASN A 109 27.83 26.17 -5.72
N VAL A 110 28.75 27.03 -5.27
CA VAL A 110 28.63 28.49 -5.43
C VAL A 110 28.63 28.87 -6.91
N GLN A 111 29.49 28.28 -7.73
CA GLN A 111 29.52 28.52 -9.18
C GLN A 111 28.21 28.11 -9.85
N MET A 112 27.67 26.94 -9.51
CA MET A 112 26.38 26.48 -10.02
C MET A 112 25.24 27.43 -9.64
N MET A 113 25.19 27.87 -8.38
CA MET A 113 24.18 28.83 -7.90
C MET A 113 24.29 30.17 -8.62
N ASN A 114 25.49 30.74 -8.71
CA ASN A 114 25.73 31.99 -9.42
C ASN A 114 25.31 31.90 -10.89
N LYS A 115 25.63 30.79 -11.56
CA LYS A 115 25.20 30.54 -12.93
C LYS A 115 23.69 30.51 -13.07
N GLN A 116 22.97 29.89 -12.12
CA GLN A 116 21.51 29.88 -12.12
C GLN A 116 20.91 31.28 -11.92
N ILE A 117 21.43 32.05 -10.96
CA ILE A 117 20.98 33.43 -10.70
C ILE A 117 21.24 34.31 -11.93
N GLN A 118 22.42 34.22 -12.54
CA GLN A 118 22.75 34.97 -13.76
C GLN A 118 21.82 34.59 -14.91
N LEU A 119 21.63 33.29 -15.16
CA LEU A 119 20.74 32.80 -16.20
C LEU A 119 19.30 33.28 -15.99
N TYR A 120 18.82 33.27 -14.75
CA TYR A 120 17.51 33.81 -14.40
C TYR A 120 17.41 35.30 -14.76
N LEU A 121 18.34 36.12 -14.27
CA LEU A 121 18.34 37.57 -14.51
C LEU A 121 18.42 37.91 -16.01
N GLU A 122 19.25 37.20 -16.76
CA GLU A 122 19.39 37.37 -18.21
C GLU A 122 18.10 37.04 -18.95
N ARG A 123 17.47 35.91 -18.61
CA ARG A 123 16.24 35.45 -19.27
C ARG A 123 15.06 36.35 -18.96
N ILE A 124 14.90 36.76 -17.70
CA ILE A 124 13.84 37.68 -17.29
C ILE A 124 14.01 39.05 -17.95
N ARG A 125 15.24 39.59 -18.03
CA ARG A 125 15.51 40.84 -18.76
C ARG A 125 15.19 40.72 -20.26
N ALA A 126 15.39 39.54 -20.84
CA ALA A 126 15.03 39.26 -22.23
C ALA A 126 13.52 38.95 -22.41
N GLY A 127 12.70 39.03 -21.36
CA GLY A 127 11.26 38.73 -21.41
C GLY A 127 10.94 37.24 -21.60
N LYS A 128 11.90 36.34 -21.36
CA LYS A 128 11.73 34.88 -21.49
C LYS A 128 11.42 34.24 -20.15
N ALA A 129 10.81 33.06 -20.16
CA ALA A 129 10.61 32.28 -18.93
C ALA A 129 11.94 31.80 -18.34
N ALA A 130 12.06 31.74 -17.02
CA ALA A 130 13.28 31.30 -16.34
C ALA A 130 12.98 30.32 -15.21
N SER A 131 13.87 29.36 -14.95
CA SER A 131 13.72 28.45 -13.81
C SER A 131 13.91 29.22 -12.50
N ILE A 132 13.04 28.93 -11.54
CA ILE A 132 13.09 29.53 -10.20
C ILE A 132 13.73 28.62 -9.14
N ASN A 133 14.24 27.47 -9.57
CA ASN A 133 14.88 26.52 -8.69
C ASN A 133 16.07 27.19 -7.98
N LYS A 134 16.19 26.96 -6.66
CA LYS A 134 17.24 27.48 -5.79
C LYS A 134 17.35 29.01 -5.72
N LEU A 135 16.29 29.76 -6.04
CA LEU A 135 16.26 31.22 -5.86
C LEU A 135 15.79 31.67 -4.46
N CYS A 136 15.72 30.74 -3.49
CA CYS A 136 15.31 31.01 -2.10
C CYS A 136 13.87 31.55 -1.94
N ILE A 137 12.98 31.24 -2.90
CA ILE A 137 11.58 31.66 -2.90
C ILE A 137 10.83 30.92 -1.80
N THR A 138 10.10 31.68 -0.98
CA THR A 138 9.31 31.13 0.11
C THR A 138 8.02 30.48 -0.37
N PRO A 139 7.47 29.48 0.34
CA PRO A 139 6.16 28.92 0.01
C PRO A 139 5.05 29.97 -0.04
N GLN A 140 5.12 30.99 0.82
CA GLN A 140 4.16 32.11 0.83
C GLN A 140 4.29 32.97 -0.42
N GLU A 141 5.52 33.37 -0.77
CA GLU A 141 5.79 34.10 -2.01
C GLU A 141 5.33 33.31 -3.23
N LEU A 142 5.65 32.01 -3.28
CA LEU A 142 5.22 31.10 -4.34
C LEU A 142 3.71 31.16 -4.53
N ILE A 143 2.93 30.98 -3.44
CA ILE A 143 1.46 30.98 -3.48
C ILE A 143 0.91 32.32 -3.95
N SER A 144 1.45 33.44 -3.43
CA SER A 144 0.99 34.79 -3.80
C SER A 144 1.23 35.17 -5.25
N ARG A 145 2.23 34.56 -5.90
CA ARG A 145 2.62 34.85 -7.29
C ARG A 145 2.27 33.72 -8.25
N LEU A 146 1.46 32.74 -7.84
CA LEU A 146 1.00 31.69 -8.76
C LEU A 146 0.28 32.30 -9.95
N GLY A 147 0.57 31.75 -11.13
CA GLY A 147 -0.17 32.09 -12.34
C GLY A 147 -1.58 31.49 -12.33
N GLU A 148 -2.29 31.69 -13.44
CA GLU A 148 -3.68 31.26 -13.66
C GLU A 148 -3.90 29.75 -13.51
N PHE A 149 -2.84 28.95 -13.71
CA PHE A 149 -2.88 27.49 -13.57
C PHE A 149 -2.66 27.02 -12.12
N GLY A 150 -2.39 27.93 -11.18
CA GLY A 150 -2.17 27.59 -9.78
C GLY A 150 -1.04 26.58 -9.60
N GLN A 151 -1.34 25.44 -8.97
CA GLN A 151 -0.39 24.34 -8.76
C GLN A 151 -0.41 23.28 -9.87
N TYR A 152 -1.16 23.50 -10.95
CA TYR A 152 -1.27 22.53 -12.05
C TYR A 152 -0.27 22.82 -13.17
N CYS A 153 0.18 21.76 -13.83
CA CYS A 153 1.10 21.86 -14.96
C CYS A 153 0.40 22.43 -16.22
N PRO A 154 0.77 23.64 -16.70
CA PRO A 154 0.14 24.23 -17.89
C PRO A 154 0.47 23.46 -19.17
N VAL A 155 1.70 22.93 -19.29
CA VAL A 155 2.16 22.19 -20.47
C VAL A 155 1.39 20.86 -20.63
N SER A 156 1.21 20.12 -19.54
CA SER A 156 0.46 18.86 -19.55
C SER A 156 -1.01 19.08 -19.91
N LEU A 157 -1.60 20.16 -19.40
CA LEU A 157 -2.98 20.52 -19.72
C LEU A 157 -3.14 20.96 -21.17
N ALA A 158 -2.17 21.71 -21.71
CA ALA A 158 -2.20 22.17 -23.08
C ALA A 158 -2.01 21.05 -24.12
N GLU A 159 -1.03 20.17 -23.93
CA GLU A 159 -0.69 19.14 -24.93
C GLU A 159 -1.46 17.83 -24.74
N LYS A 160 -1.66 17.40 -23.49
CA LYS A 160 -2.23 16.07 -23.16
C LYS A 160 -3.66 16.16 -22.64
N SER A 161 -4.16 17.38 -22.35
CA SER A 161 -5.43 17.59 -21.63
C SER A 161 -5.46 16.88 -20.28
N GLU A 162 -4.31 16.75 -19.63
CA GLU A 162 -4.16 16.09 -18.33
C GLU A 162 -3.98 17.11 -17.20
N LEU A 163 -4.80 16.99 -16.16
CA LEU A 163 -4.70 17.77 -14.92
C LEU A 163 -3.69 17.10 -13.98
N ILE A 164 -2.45 17.58 -13.99
CA ILE A 164 -1.41 17.10 -13.08
C ILE A 164 -1.23 18.12 -11.96
N ASP A 165 -1.60 17.74 -10.74
CA ASP A 165 -1.38 18.54 -9.54
C ASP A 165 0.07 18.43 -9.04
N CYS A 166 0.82 19.53 -9.11
CA CYS A 166 2.20 19.62 -8.67
C CYS A 166 2.33 20.10 -7.20
N SER A 167 1.23 20.19 -6.45
CA SER A 167 1.25 20.55 -5.02
C SER A 167 1.87 19.46 -4.14
N VAL A 168 1.84 18.20 -4.58
CA VAL A 168 2.37 17.04 -3.83
C VAL A 168 3.87 17.17 -3.56
N THR A 169 4.60 17.83 -4.47
CA THR A 169 6.04 18.06 -4.32
C THR A 169 6.29 19.52 -3.89
N SER A 170 6.96 19.68 -2.75
CA SER A 170 7.37 20.99 -2.22
C SER A 170 8.56 21.58 -2.98
N SER A 171 9.36 20.75 -3.67
CA SER A 171 10.52 21.18 -4.45
C SER A 171 10.14 22.15 -5.59
N LEU A 172 10.97 23.17 -5.78
CA LEU A 172 10.87 24.12 -6.89
C LEU A 172 11.67 23.70 -8.14
N GLU A 173 12.16 22.45 -8.18
CA GLU A 173 13.01 21.95 -9.27
C GLU A 173 12.40 22.14 -10.66
N PHE A 174 11.10 21.84 -10.80
CA PHE A 174 10.35 21.97 -12.05
C PHE A 174 9.44 23.20 -12.05
N SER A 175 9.91 24.30 -11.48
CA SER A 175 9.15 25.56 -11.45
C SER A 175 9.85 26.65 -12.26
N ALA A 176 9.05 27.52 -12.87
CA ALA A 176 9.53 28.61 -13.69
C ALA A 176 8.71 29.89 -13.46
N GLU A 177 9.36 31.03 -13.65
CA GLU A 177 8.73 32.33 -13.72
C GLU A 177 8.53 32.73 -15.17
N PHE A 178 7.36 33.28 -15.47
CA PHE A 178 7.12 34.03 -16.70
C PHE A 178 6.25 35.25 -16.42
N ARG A 179 6.71 36.43 -16.87
CA ARG A 179 5.99 37.72 -16.72
C ARG A 179 5.52 38.02 -15.29
N GLY A 180 6.32 37.67 -14.29
CA GLY A 180 6.00 37.93 -12.88
C GLY A 180 5.19 36.85 -12.17
N HIS A 181 4.70 35.83 -12.90
CA HIS A 181 3.93 34.72 -12.36
C HIS A 181 4.75 33.42 -12.31
N TYR A 182 4.47 32.60 -11.30
CA TYR A 182 5.09 31.28 -11.13
C TYR A 182 4.19 30.16 -11.64
N TYR A 183 4.83 29.21 -12.31
CA TYR A 183 4.22 28.01 -12.85
C TYR A 183 5.02 26.79 -12.40
N LYS A 184 4.30 25.73 -12.03
CA LYS A 184 4.89 24.41 -11.75
C LYS A 184 4.68 23.48 -12.93
N MET A 185 5.65 22.63 -13.18
CA MET A 185 5.62 21.65 -14.26
C MET A 185 5.73 20.24 -13.70
N ALA A 186 5.13 19.29 -14.40
CA ALA A 186 5.05 17.90 -13.96
C ALA A 186 6.42 17.19 -13.98
N SER A 187 7.29 17.55 -14.92
CA SER A 187 8.64 17.01 -15.02
C SER A 187 9.60 17.98 -15.69
N LYS A 188 10.88 17.59 -15.74
CA LYS A 188 11.91 18.31 -16.49
C LYS A 188 11.57 18.50 -17.98
N VAL A 189 10.91 17.52 -18.61
CA VAL A 189 10.55 17.61 -20.03
C VAL A 189 9.53 18.73 -20.25
N GLU A 190 8.51 18.82 -19.41
CA GLU A 190 7.54 19.91 -19.46
C GLU A 190 8.15 21.27 -19.08
N LEU A 191 9.09 21.31 -18.12
CA LEU A 191 9.85 22.52 -17.80
C LEU A 191 10.64 23.03 -19.02
N ASP A 192 11.40 22.16 -19.69
CA ASP A 192 12.25 22.57 -20.82
C ASP A 192 11.38 23.15 -21.96
N LYS A 193 10.24 22.52 -22.27
CA LYS A 193 9.25 23.05 -23.23
C LYS A 193 8.71 24.42 -22.84
N PHE A 194 8.37 24.59 -21.55
CA PHE A 194 7.88 25.86 -21.04
C PHE A 194 8.94 26.96 -21.12
N LEU A 195 10.21 26.64 -20.85
CA LEU A 195 11.33 27.57 -20.97
C LEU A 195 11.61 27.97 -22.43
N GLU A 196 11.36 27.08 -23.39
CA GLU A 196 11.53 27.37 -24.81
C GLU A 196 10.46 28.35 -25.31
N ASN A 197 9.18 28.02 -25.11
CA ASN A 197 8.03 28.80 -25.60
C ASN A 197 6.92 28.91 -24.54
N PRO A 198 7.03 29.80 -23.54
CA PRO A 198 6.04 29.90 -22.47
C PRO A 198 4.69 30.49 -22.94
N GLU A 199 4.70 31.32 -23.98
CA GLU A 199 3.51 32.07 -24.42
C GLU A 199 2.37 31.17 -24.86
N ILE A 200 2.65 30.03 -25.48
CA ILE A 200 1.63 29.07 -25.94
C ILE A 200 0.96 28.31 -24.79
N TYR A 201 1.53 28.36 -23.58
CA TYR A 201 1.06 27.62 -22.41
C TYR A 201 0.38 28.52 -21.36
N VAL A 202 0.41 29.84 -21.54
CA VAL A 202 -0.17 30.83 -20.61
C VAL A 202 -1.24 31.65 -21.33
N ALA A 203 -2.24 32.20 -20.62
CA ALA A 203 -3.20 33.09 -21.28
C ALA A 203 -2.49 34.30 -21.91
N PRO A 204 -2.97 34.80 -23.06
CA PRO A 204 -4.23 34.43 -23.74
C PRO A 204 -4.13 33.28 -24.76
N LEU A 205 -2.94 32.77 -25.05
CA LEU A 205 -2.72 31.80 -26.13
C LEU A 205 -2.85 30.33 -25.67
N ALA A 206 -2.99 30.10 -24.37
CA ALA A 206 -3.18 28.76 -23.82
C ALA A 206 -4.41 28.06 -24.45
N PRO A 207 -4.25 26.84 -25.00
CA PRO A 207 -5.33 26.15 -25.70
C PRO A 207 -6.45 25.71 -24.74
N ASN A 208 -6.09 25.31 -23.52
CA ASN A 208 -7.00 24.84 -22.49
C ASN A 208 -6.78 25.66 -21.22
N PRO A 209 -7.71 26.54 -20.80
CA PRO A 209 -7.61 27.22 -19.51
C PRO A 209 -7.81 26.22 -18.36
N LEU A 210 -7.31 26.58 -17.18
CA LEU A 210 -7.59 25.78 -15.98
C LEU A 210 -9.11 25.81 -15.69
N PRO A 211 -9.75 24.64 -15.48
CA PRO A 211 -11.15 24.59 -15.08
C PRO A 211 -11.39 25.33 -13.76
N PRO A 212 -12.58 25.90 -13.55
CA PRO A 212 -12.93 26.53 -12.28
C PRO A 212 -12.82 25.53 -11.12
N PRO A 213 -12.58 25.98 -9.88
CA PRO A 213 -12.33 25.11 -8.72
C PRO A 213 -13.42 24.06 -8.43
N GLU A 214 -14.65 24.30 -8.85
CA GLU A 214 -15.80 23.38 -8.74
C GLU A 214 -15.67 22.17 -9.68
N LEU A 215 -14.97 22.35 -10.80
CA LEU A 215 -14.69 21.32 -11.80
C LEU A 215 -13.29 20.73 -11.66
N LEU A 216 -12.61 20.95 -10.53
CA LEU A 216 -11.35 20.29 -10.22
C LEU A 216 -11.59 19.06 -9.35
N PRO A 217 -11.01 17.91 -9.70
CA PRO A 217 -11.17 16.70 -8.90
C PRO A 217 -10.39 16.83 -7.59
N LYS A 218 -11.03 16.47 -6.48
CA LYS A 218 -10.45 16.55 -5.13
C LYS A 218 -10.30 15.16 -4.55
N ARG A 219 -9.11 14.81 -4.09
CA ARG A 219 -8.90 13.58 -3.30
C ARG A 219 -9.62 13.72 -1.96
N LEU A 220 -10.37 12.69 -1.57
CA LEU A 220 -11.04 12.65 -0.26
C LEU A 220 -10.34 11.66 0.67
N THR A 221 -10.29 12.02 1.95
CA THR A 221 -9.90 11.13 3.04
C THR A 221 -11.10 10.32 3.53
N VAL A 222 -10.82 9.21 4.21
CA VAL A 222 -11.87 8.34 4.79
C VAL A 222 -12.77 9.11 5.78
N ALA A 223 -12.22 10.10 6.49
CA ALA A 223 -12.99 10.94 7.40
C ALA A 223 -13.95 11.88 6.65
N GLU A 224 -13.49 12.52 5.57
CA GLU A 224 -14.32 13.39 4.74
C GLU A 224 -15.46 12.62 4.06
N VAL A 225 -15.18 11.42 3.54
CA VAL A 225 -16.22 10.55 2.96
C VAL A 225 -17.30 10.21 3.99
N LYS A 226 -16.90 9.89 5.23
CA LYS A 226 -17.85 9.60 6.32
C LYS A 226 -18.69 10.81 6.72
N ASN A 227 -18.10 12.00 6.70
CA ASN A 227 -18.79 13.25 7.02
C ASN A 227 -19.83 13.64 5.94
N GLN A 228 -19.66 13.17 4.71
CA GLN A 228 -20.59 13.43 3.60
C GLN A 228 -21.80 12.48 3.57
N PHE A 229 -21.93 11.55 4.52
CA PHE A 229 -23.12 10.70 4.66
C PHE A 229 -24.38 11.58 4.90
N PRO A 230 -25.50 11.39 4.18
CA PRO A 230 -25.92 10.19 3.43
C PRO A 230 -25.71 10.25 1.90
N LYS A 231 -24.81 11.10 1.37
CA LYS A 231 -24.49 11.07 -0.07
C LYS A 231 -23.94 9.70 -0.45
N ASN A 232 -24.52 9.08 -1.47
CA ASN A 232 -24.08 7.78 -1.99
C ASN A 232 -22.94 7.97 -2.99
N ALA A 233 -22.05 6.98 -3.06
CA ALA A 233 -21.02 6.94 -4.10
C ALA A 233 -21.65 6.67 -5.48
N GLU A 234 -21.16 7.40 -6.47
CA GLU A 234 -21.52 7.24 -7.87
C GLU A 234 -21.14 5.85 -8.37
N LEU A 235 -21.81 5.37 -9.42
CA LEU A 235 -21.68 3.99 -9.91
C LEU A 235 -21.85 2.94 -8.79
N GLN A 236 -22.67 3.22 -7.77
CA GLN A 236 -22.91 2.32 -6.63
C GLN A 236 -21.61 1.86 -5.93
N GLY A 237 -20.55 2.67 -6.01
CA GLY A 237 -19.23 2.35 -5.44
C GLY A 237 -18.32 1.47 -6.31
N TYR A 238 -18.68 1.19 -7.56
CA TYR A 238 -17.77 0.56 -8.53
C TYR A 238 -16.75 1.56 -9.06
N CYS A 239 -15.54 1.08 -9.35
CA CYS A 239 -14.44 1.92 -9.83
C CYS A 239 -14.69 2.41 -11.27
N PRO A 240 -14.78 3.73 -11.52
CA PRO A 240 -15.02 4.28 -12.86
C PRO A 240 -13.89 3.96 -13.83
N VAL A 241 -12.65 3.97 -13.35
CA VAL A 241 -11.47 3.80 -14.20
C VAL A 241 -11.31 2.36 -14.66
N THR A 242 -11.54 1.37 -13.78
CA THR A 242 -11.52 -0.04 -14.20
C THR A 242 -12.64 -0.32 -15.17
N TYR A 243 -13.83 0.25 -14.94
CA TYR A 243 -14.99 0.03 -15.79
C TYR A 243 -14.75 0.56 -17.21
N LEU A 244 -14.32 1.82 -17.35
CA LEU A 244 -14.05 2.40 -18.67
C LEU A 244 -12.84 1.75 -19.36
N ASP A 245 -11.71 1.60 -18.66
CA ASP A 245 -10.49 0.97 -19.23
C ASP A 245 -10.78 -0.48 -19.67
N GLY A 246 -11.66 -1.18 -18.94
CA GLY A 246 -12.13 -2.52 -19.24
C GLY A 246 -13.21 -2.58 -20.34
N LYS A 247 -13.41 -1.49 -21.10
CA LYS A 247 -14.40 -1.37 -22.18
C LYS A 247 -15.84 -1.64 -21.71
N GLN A 248 -16.14 -1.23 -20.48
CA GLN A 248 -17.47 -1.34 -19.87
C GLN A 248 -18.00 -2.78 -19.77
N ARG A 249 -17.09 -3.75 -19.69
CA ARG A 249 -17.42 -5.17 -19.56
C ARG A 249 -17.78 -5.53 -18.12
N TYR A 250 -18.51 -6.64 -17.98
CA TYR A 250 -18.96 -7.13 -16.68
C TYR A 250 -17.79 -7.54 -15.77
N GLU A 251 -16.72 -8.09 -16.32
CA GLU A 251 -15.52 -8.48 -15.57
C GLU A 251 -14.74 -7.28 -15.01
N ALA A 252 -14.97 -6.09 -15.56
CA ALA A 252 -14.30 -4.85 -15.18
C ALA A 252 -15.06 -4.03 -14.11
N LEU A 253 -16.26 -4.48 -13.72
CA LEU A 253 -17.04 -3.92 -12.61
C LEU A 253 -16.47 -4.39 -11.28
N ILE A 254 -15.38 -3.74 -10.88
CA ILE A 254 -14.66 -4.01 -9.64
C ILE A 254 -15.06 -2.96 -8.60
N PRO A 255 -15.44 -3.35 -7.37
CA PRO A 255 -15.77 -2.39 -6.32
C PRO A 255 -14.54 -1.56 -5.95
N GLY A 256 -14.73 -0.25 -5.77
CA GLY A 256 -13.68 0.65 -5.30
C GLY A 256 -13.46 0.55 -3.79
N ASN A 257 -12.32 1.06 -3.32
CA ASN A 257 -11.97 1.19 -1.91
C ASN A 257 -12.21 2.64 -1.44
N ILE A 258 -12.72 2.79 -0.22
CA ILE A 258 -13.00 4.07 0.44
C ILE A 258 -11.70 4.88 0.66
N GLU A 259 -10.56 4.21 0.80
CA GLU A 259 -9.24 4.86 0.93
C GLU A 259 -8.82 5.63 -0.33
N TYR A 260 -9.32 5.23 -1.50
CA TYR A 260 -9.04 5.84 -2.79
C TYR A 260 -10.29 6.57 -3.31
N ALA A 261 -10.88 7.39 -2.45
CA ALA A 261 -12.03 8.21 -2.78
C ALA A 261 -11.62 9.56 -3.40
N LEU A 262 -12.45 10.06 -4.29
CA LEU A 262 -12.37 11.42 -4.82
C LEU A 262 -13.76 12.03 -4.96
N GLU A 263 -13.80 13.35 -4.95
CA GLU A 263 -14.95 14.17 -5.28
C GLU A 263 -14.74 14.85 -6.62
N TYR A 264 -15.75 14.80 -7.48
CA TYR A 264 -15.76 15.53 -8.73
C TYR A 264 -17.19 15.92 -9.09
N ARG A 265 -17.44 17.21 -9.36
CA ARG A 265 -18.79 17.77 -9.62
C ARG A 265 -19.81 17.41 -8.54
N GLU A 266 -19.41 17.50 -7.26
CA GLU A 266 -20.21 17.12 -6.08
C GLU A 266 -20.60 15.63 -5.96
N HIS A 267 -20.08 14.77 -6.85
CA HIS A 267 -20.24 13.33 -6.82
C HIS A 267 -19.00 12.65 -6.23
N ILE A 268 -19.22 11.62 -5.40
CA ILE A 268 -18.15 10.83 -4.78
C ILE A 268 -17.90 9.59 -5.62
N TYR A 269 -16.63 9.34 -5.96
CA TYR A 269 -16.19 8.15 -6.70
C TYR A 269 -15.18 7.36 -5.87
N PHE A 270 -15.26 6.02 -5.93
CA PHE A 270 -14.28 5.14 -5.29
C PHE A 270 -13.43 4.44 -6.34
N CYS A 271 -12.11 4.54 -6.21
CA CYS A 271 -11.17 3.84 -7.07
C CYS A 271 -10.69 2.53 -6.42
N GLU A 272 -10.31 1.56 -7.24
CA GLU A 272 -9.82 0.26 -6.75
C GLU A 272 -8.41 0.36 -6.14
N SER A 273 -7.55 1.19 -6.72
CA SER A 273 -6.14 1.38 -6.33
C SER A 273 -5.71 2.84 -6.48
N GLU A 274 -4.59 3.20 -5.85
CA GLU A 274 -3.98 4.53 -5.96
C GLU A 274 -3.65 4.89 -7.42
N ASP A 275 -3.16 3.96 -8.23
CA ASP A 275 -2.87 4.21 -9.64
C ASP A 275 -4.13 4.61 -10.43
N LYS A 276 -5.27 4.00 -10.09
CA LYS A 276 -6.56 4.29 -10.70
C LYS A 276 -7.11 5.62 -10.22
N LEU A 277 -6.92 5.96 -8.94
CA LEU A 277 -7.21 7.29 -8.39
C LEU A 277 -6.45 8.36 -9.17
N GLN A 278 -5.13 8.22 -9.32
CA GLN A 278 -4.29 9.16 -10.04
C GLN A 278 -4.72 9.32 -11.51
N LYS A 279 -5.12 8.23 -12.18
CA LYS A 279 -5.67 8.31 -13.54
C LYS A 279 -6.96 9.11 -13.62
N PHE A 280 -7.87 8.94 -12.65
CA PHE A 280 -9.09 9.74 -12.61
C PHE A 280 -8.78 11.22 -12.35
N LEU A 281 -7.90 11.52 -11.38
CA LEU A 281 -7.50 12.90 -11.07
C LEU A 281 -6.89 13.62 -12.30
N ARG A 282 -6.14 12.89 -13.14
CA ARG A 282 -5.57 13.42 -14.38
C ARG A 282 -6.59 13.68 -15.47
N LEU A 283 -7.58 12.80 -15.63
CA LEU A 283 -8.54 12.83 -16.74
C LEU A 283 -9.99 12.72 -16.22
N PRO A 284 -10.46 13.64 -15.36
CA PRO A 284 -11.76 13.50 -14.72
C PRO A 284 -12.90 13.54 -15.75
N GLU A 285 -12.79 14.41 -16.77
CA GLU A 285 -13.76 14.55 -17.87
C GLU A 285 -14.01 13.24 -18.64
N LYS A 286 -13.01 12.37 -18.69
CA LYS A 286 -13.10 11.08 -19.38
C LYS A 286 -13.89 10.04 -18.59
N TYR A 287 -13.77 10.06 -17.26
CA TYR A 287 -14.23 8.96 -16.40
C TYR A 287 -15.52 9.27 -15.63
N TRP A 288 -15.95 10.53 -15.49
CA TRP A 288 -17.09 10.88 -14.63
C TRP A 288 -18.46 10.44 -15.17
N ASN A 289 -18.72 10.63 -16.47
CA ASN A 289 -20.06 10.44 -17.07
C ASN A 289 -20.28 9.01 -17.56
N GLN A 290 -20.32 8.06 -16.62
CA GLN A 290 -20.54 6.65 -16.92
C GLN A 290 -21.90 6.19 -16.40
N LYS A 291 -22.51 5.25 -17.12
CA LYS A 291 -23.76 4.60 -16.71
C LYS A 291 -23.51 3.12 -16.47
N LEU A 292 -23.98 2.62 -15.34
CA LEU A 292 -23.92 1.20 -15.02
C LEU A 292 -24.84 0.39 -15.93
N PRO A 293 -24.48 -0.87 -16.25
CA PRO A 293 -25.35 -1.78 -16.97
C PRO A 293 -26.45 -2.30 -16.03
N ASN A 294 -27.59 -2.71 -16.60
CA ASN A 294 -28.72 -3.25 -15.82
C ASN A 294 -28.35 -4.52 -15.02
N LYS A 295 -27.35 -5.29 -15.47
CA LYS A 295 -26.89 -6.50 -14.80
C LYS A 295 -25.58 -6.25 -14.08
N LEU A 296 -25.66 -6.18 -12.76
CA LEU A 296 -24.52 -5.97 -11.87
C LEU A 296 -23.99 -7.29 -11.30
N PRO A 297 -22.69 -7.35 -10.95
CA PRO A 297 -22.14 -8.53 -10.33
C PRO A 297 -22.78 -8.79 -8.95
N PRO A 298 -23.09 -10.06 -8.63
CA PRO A 298 -23.70 -10.40 -7.36
C PRO A 298 -22.75 -10.02 -6.22
N ILE A 299 -23.31 -9.37 -5.20
CA ILE A 299 -22.56 -8.96 -4.02
C ILE A 299 -22.12 -10.24 -3.30
N LYS A 300 -20.80 -10.48 -3.25
CA LYS A 300 -20.20 -11.62 -2.54
C LYS A 300 -20.23 -11.40 -1.02
N LYS A 301 -21.43 -11.32 -0.42
CA LYS A 301 -21.57 -11.36 1.04
C LYS A 301 -21.54 -12.83 1.48
N PRO A 302 -20.70 -13.20 2.48
CA PRO A 302 -20.75 -14.54 3.03
C PRO A 302 -22.11 -14.75 3.71
N ILE A 303 -22.93 -15.62 3.13
CA ILE A 303 -24.21 -16.01 3.71
C ILE A 303 -23.93 -17.11 4.75
N SER A 304 -24.45 -16.97 5.96
CA SER A 304 -24.26 -17.99 6.99
C SER A 304 -25.07 -19.23 6.64
N LEU A 305 -24.49 -20.43 6.81
CA LEU A 305 -25.16 -21.70 6.49
C LEU A 305 -26.51 -21.86 7.21
N THR A 306 -26.63 -21.34 8.44
CA THR A 306 -27.84 -21.37 9.25
C THR A 306 -28.93 -20.41 8.78
N SER A 307 -28.59 -19.41 7.97
CA SER A 307 -29.57 -18.49 7.36
C SER A 307 -30.20 -19.03 6.07
N LEU A 308 -29.71 -20.17 5.57
CA LEU A 308 -30.24 -20.79 4.36
C LEU A 308 -31.57 -21.50 4.63
N PRO A 309 -32.49 -21.55 3.65
CA PRO A 309 -33.68 -22.39 3.74
C PRO A 309 -33.30 -23.87 3.84
N LEU A 310 -34.19 -24.68 4.41
CA LEU A 310 -33.94 -26.10 4.73
C LEU A 310 -33.29 -26.90 3.58
N PRO A 311 -33.71 -26.78 2.29
CA PRO A 311 -33.05 -27.49 1.20
C PRO A 311 -31.58 -27.10 1.04
N GLY A 312 -31.26 -25.79 1.06
CA GLY A 312 -29.89 -25.29 0.93
C GLY A 312 -29.01 -25.64 2.13
N TYR A 313 -29.59 -25.66 3.34
CA TYR A 313 -28.90 -26.12 4.54
C TYR A 313 -28.49 -27.59 4.43
N LEU A 314 -29.42 -28.46 4.01
CA LEU A 314 -29.15 -29.90 3.88
C LEU A 314 -28.15 -30.19 2.74
N GLU A 315 -28.29 -29.48 1.62
CA GLU A 315 -27.37 -29.61 0.48
C GLU A 315 -25.94 -29.22 0.86
N GLN A 316 -25.75 -28.05 1.46
CA GLN A 316 -24.40 -27.57 1.80
C GLN A 316 -23.83 -28.24 3.06
N GLY A 317 -24.69 -28.63 4.01
CA GLY A 317 -24.28 -29.16 5.30
C GLY A 317 -24.12 -30.69 5.36
N ALA A 318 -24.95 -31.45 4.65
CA ALA A 318 -25.03 -32.90 4.80
C ALA A 318 -24.77 -33.69 3.50
N ALA A 319 -24.96 -33.09 2.32
CA ALA A 319 -24.91 -33.83 1.06
C ALA A 319 -23.55 -34.50 0.80
N THR A 320 -22.44 -33.78 1.02
CA THR A 320 -21.09 -34.33 0.78
C THR A 320 -20.80 -35.56 1.65
N SER A 321 -21.20 -35.52 2.92
CA SER A 321 -21.06 -36.65 3.85
C SER A 321 -21.94 -37.83 3.46
N LEU A 322 -23.19 -37.58 3.04
CA LEU A 322 -24.12 -38.61 2.57
C LEU A 322 -23.66 -39.25 1.27
N ILE A 323 -23.18 -38.48 0.30
CA ILE A 323 -22.66 -38.97 -0.98
C ILE A 323 -21.48 -39.91 -0.74
N LYS A 324 -20.53 -39.55 0.14
CA LYS A 324 -19.40 -40.41 0.51
C LYS A 324 -19.86 -41.72 1.12
N ALA A 325 -20.76 -41.67 2.11
CA ALA A 325 -21.30 -42.86 2.76
C ALA A 325 -22.02 -43.79 1.78
N MET A 326 -22.85 -43.21 0.89
CA MET A 326 -23.61 -43.96 -0.11
C MET A 326 -22.71 -44.59 -1.19
N ASN A 327 -21.67 -43.88 -1.62
CA ASN A 327 -20.68 -44.42 -2.55
C ASN A 327 -19.93 -45.62 -1.95
N GLU A 328 -19.50 -45.53 -0.68
CA GLU A 328 -18.83 -46.64 0.01
C GLU A 328 -19.75 -47.86 0.18
N VAL A 329 -21.02 -47.63 0.51
CA VAL A 329 -22.03 -48.72 0.54
C VAL A 329 -22.23 -49.35 -0.84
N GLY A 330 -22.25 -48.54 -1.91
CA GLY A 330 -22.39 -49.02 -3.28
C GLY A 330 -21.24 -49.93 -3.73
N CYS A 331 -20.02 -49.61 -3.31
CA CYS A 331 -18.83 -50.42 -3.59
C CYS A 331 -18.76 -51.68 -2.73
N LEU A 332 -18.95 -51.57 -1.41
CA LEU A 332 -18.78 -52.67 -0.47
C LEU A 332 -19.96 -53.65 -0.44
N LYS A 333 -21.18 -53.18 -0.76
CA LYS A 333 -22.44 -53.93 -0.69
C LYS A 333 -22.58 -54.74 0.61
N PRO A 334 -22.48 -54.08 1.78
CA PRO A 334 -22.37 -54.77 3.06
C PRO A 334 -23.64 -55.58 3.37
N LYS A 335 -23.45 -56.86 3.68
CA LYS A 335 -24.51 -57.74 4.16
C LYS A 335 -24.17 -58.24 5.56
N PHE A 336 -24.88 -57.71 6.55
CA PHE A 336 -24.69 -58.14 7.93
C PHE A 336 -25.46 -59.45 8.19
N PRO A 337 -24.86 -60.42 8.91
CA PRO A 337 -25.53 -61.67 9.28
C PRO A 337 -26.93 -61.47 9.87
N PHE A 338 -27.91 -62.24 9.40
CA PHE A 338 -29.31 -62.24 9.86
C PHE A 338 -30.08 -60.91 9.72
N GLN A 339 -29.54 -59.90 9.04
CA GLN A 339 -30.22 -58.62 8.79
C GLN A 339 -30.60 -58.48 7.31
N SER A 340 -31.60 -57.65 6.98
CA SER A 340 -31.94 -57.37 5.57
C SER A 340 -30.87 -56.50 4.89
N ILE A 341 -30.76 -56.59 3.56
CA ILE A 341 -29.79 -55.79 2.77
C ILE A 341 -30.00 -54.29 3.03
N LYS A 342 -31.26 -53.85 3.02
CA LYS A 342 -31.65 -52.46 3.32
C LYS A 342 -31.17 -52.03 4.70
N ARG A 343 -31.36 -52.88 5.72
CA ARG A 343 -30.98 -52.57 7.10
C ARG A 343 -29.46 -52.55 7.29
N SER A 344 -28.71 -53.46 6.65
CA SER A 344 -27.24 -53.44 6.67
C SER A 344 -26.66 -52.18 6.02
N ALA A 345 -27.22 -51.75 4.88
CA ALA A 345 -26.82 -50.50 4.22
C ALA A 345 -27.09 -49.27 5.10
N LEU A 346 -28.28 -49.17 5.71
CA LEU A 346 -28.61 -48.04 6.60
C LEU A 346 -27.72 -47.97 7.84
N LEU A 347 -27.37 -49.12 8.43
CA LEU A 347 -26.46 -49.17 9.58
C LEU A 347 -25.05 -48.72 9.20
N TYR A 348 -24.56 -49.12 8.02
CA TYR A 348 -23.29 -48.66 7.50
C TYR A 348 -23.28 -47.13 7.33
N VAL A 349 -24.30 -46.57 6.66
CA VAL A 349 -24.41 -45.11 6.47
C VAL A 349 -24.45 -44.39 7.83
N ALA A 350 -25.22 -44.89 8.79
CA ALA A 350 -25.30 -44.28 10.12
C ALA A 350 -23.96 -44.30 10.88
N PHE A 351 -23.21 -45.40 10.80
CA PHE A 351 -21.89 -45.50 11.42
C PHE A 351 -20.85 -44.63 10.70
N HIS A 352 -20.90 -44.59 9.37
CA HIS A 352 -20.04 -43.74 8.55
C HIS A 352 -20.24 -42.25 8.88
N LEU A 353 -21.50 -41.79 8.88
CA LEU A 353 -21.84 -40.41 9.23
C LEU A 353 -21.36 -40.03 10.64
N LYS A 354 -21.46 -40.94 11.62
CA LYS A 354 -20.97 -40.68 12.99
C LYS A 354 -19.45 -40.76 13.13
N ALA A 355 -18.79 -41.64 12.38
CA ALA A 355 -17.34 -41.82 12.41
C ALA A 355 -16.61 -40.62 11.79
N PHE A 356 -17.17 -40.06 10.70
CA PHE A 356 -16.53 -39.00 9.92
C PHE A 356 -17.13 -37.60 10.13
N ASN A 357 -18.02 -37.41 11.11
CA ASN A 357 -18.57 -36.08 11.43
C ASN A 357 -17.51 -35.15 12.04
N PRO A 358 -17.07 -34.07 11.36
CA PRO A 358 -16.03 -33.18 11.86
C PRO A 358 -16.45 -32.38 13.11
N LYS A 359 -17.77 -32.18 13.30
CA LYS A 359 -18.33 -31.50 14.48
C LYS A 359 -18.50 -32.45 15.69
N GLY A 360 -18.27 -33.75 15.52
CA GLY A 360 -18.35 -34.73 16.60
C GLY A 360 -17.10 -34.74 17.49
N SER A 361 -17.26 -35.05 18.77
CA SER A 361 -16.11 -35.18 19.68
C SER A 361 -15.13 -36.27 19.21
N GLU A 362 -13.84 -36.09 19.48
CA GLU A 362 -12.80 -37.05 19.06
C GLU A 362 -13.05 -38.46 19.60
N TYR A 363 -13.47 -38.56 20.87
CA TYR A 363 -13.91 -39.82 21.47
C TYR A 363 -15.03 -40.50 20.68
N SER A 364 -16.09 -39.75 20.32
CA SER A 364 -17.22 -40.30 19.54
C SER A 364 -16.75 -40.79 18.17
N ARG A 365 -15.92 -40.01 17.46
CA ARG A 365 -15.39 -40.40 16.15
C ARG A 365 -14.59 -41.70 16.22
N LYS A 366 -13.66 -41.82 17.17
CA LYS A 366 -12.87 -43.05 17.40
C LYS A 366 -13.76 -44.25 17.73
N LYS A 367 -14.75 -44.06 18.60
CA LYS A 367 -15.72 -45.11 18.97
C LYS A 367 -16.50 -45.61 17.76
N TYR A 368 -17.04 -44.71 16.93
CA TYR A 368 -17.83 -45.11 15.76
C TYR A 368 -16.97 -45.62 14.60
N LYS A 369 -15.72 -45.16 14.47
CA LYS A 369 -14.76 -45.74 13.52
C LYS A 369 -14.46 -47.21 13.85
N LYS A 370 -14.19 -47.52 15.13
CA LYS A 370 -14.01 -48.90 15.59
C LYS A 370 -15.27 -49.76 15.38
N LYS A 371 -16.46 -49.20 15.64
CA LYS A 371 -17.73 -49.89 15.36
C LYS A 371 -17.94 -50.15 13.86
N LEU A 372 -17.52 -49.22 13.00
CA LEU A 372 -17.61 -49.37 11.55
C LEU A 372 -16.67 -50.47 11.05
N GLU A 373 -15.42 -50.50 11.52
CA GLU A 373 -14.44 -51.56 11.20
C GLU A 373 -14.97 -52.94 11.62
N GLN A 374 -15.43 -53.07 12.86
CA GLN A 374 -16.06 -54.31 13.34
C GLN A 374 -17.30 -54.71 12.55
N PHE A 375 -18.09 -53.73 12.10
CA PHE A 375 -19.26 -53.99 11.27
C PHE A 375 -18.87 -54.56 9.90
N ILE A 376 -17.81 -54.02 9.28
CA ILE A 376 -17.28 -54.51 8.01
C ILE A 376 -16.74 -55.93 8.15
N GLU A 377 -15.90 -56.20 9.17
CA GLU A 377 -15.37 -57.53 9.47
C GLU A 377 -16.49 -58.58 9.63
N ARG A 378 -17.58 -58.22 10.31
CA ARG A 378 -18.75 -59.11 10.47
C ARG A 378 -19.50 -59.33 9.17
N CYS A 379 -19.53 -58.36 8.27
CA CYS A 379 -20.14 -58.52 6.95
C CYS A 379 -19.31 -59.48 6.06
N GLU A 380 -17.98 -59.51 6.23
CA GLU A 380 -17.09 -60.41 5.49
C GLU A 380 -17.24 -61.90 5.89
N LEU A 381 -17.87 -62.20 7.04
CA LEU A 381 -18.13 -63.58 7.46
C LEU A 381 -19.00 -64.34 6.45
N ILE A 382 -19.98 -63.71 5.82
CA ILE A 382 -20.87 -64.36 4.85
C ILE A 382 -20.11 -64.82 3.60
N PRO A 383 -19.39 -63.94 2.86
CA PRO A 383 -18.62 -64.37 1.69
C PRO A 383 -17.50 -65.35 2.08
N TYR A 384 -16.85 -65.16 3.25
CA TYR A 384 -15.83 -66.09 3.74
C TYR A 384 -16.42 -67.50 3.95
N LEU A 385 -17.50 -67.63 4.73
CA LEU A 385 -18.14 -68.92 5.01
C LEU A 385 -18.73 -69.54 3.73
N GLY A 386 -19.32 -68.72 2.85
CA GLY A 386 -19.82 -69.18 1.55
C GLY A 386 -18.72 -69.78 0.66
N SER A 387 -17.49 -69.26 0.70
CA SER A 387 -16.37 -69.79 -0.08
C SER A 387 -15.72 -71.06 0.53
N LYS A 388 -15.72 -71.16 1.87
CA LYS A 388 -15.01 -72.23 2.60
C LYS A 388 -15.91 -73.42 2.98
N MET A 389 -17.23 -73.23 3.05
CA MET A 389 -18.19 -74.32 3.26
C MET A 389 -18.40 -75.11 1.98
N THR A 390 -17.71 -76.25 1.86
CA THR A 390 -17.96 -77.22 0.79
C THR A 390 -19.14 -78.12 1.13
N LYS A 391 -19.87 -78.61 0.12
CA LYS A 391 -20.98 -79.58 0.32
C LYS A 391 -20.55 -80.88 1.01
N LYS A 392 -19.26 -81.23 0.95
CA LYS A 392 -18.66 -82.38 1.65
C LYS A 392 -18.08 -81.94 2.99
N TYR A 393 -18.42 -82.66 4.05
CA TYR A 393 -17.87 -82.46 5.38
C TYR A 393 -16.35 -82.69 5.37
N LYS A 394 -15.61 -81.79 6.02
CA LYS A 394 -14.17 -81.93 6.28
C LYS A 394 -13.95 -82.03 7.78
N GLU A 395 -13.11 -82.96 8.21
CA GLU A 395 -12.70 -83.07 9.61
C GLU A 395 -11.95 -81.80 10.07
N PRO A 396 -12.01 -81.43 11.36
CA PRO A 396 -11.44 -80.19 11.88
C PRO A 396 -9.96 -79.97 11.50
N GLN A 397 -9.18 -81.04 11.46
CA GLN A 397 -7.76 -81.04 11.07
C GLN A 397 -7.48 -80.58 9.62
N PHE A 398 -8.48 -80.65 8.72
CA PHE A 398 -8.36 -80.25 7.31
C PHE A 398 -9.10 -78.94 7.00
N ARG A 399 -9.60 -78.23 8.03
CA ARG A 399 -10.23 -76.91 7.88
C ARG A 399 -9.19 -75.79 7.98
N ALA A 400 -9.56 -74.60 7.49
CA ALA A 400 -8.75 -73.42 7.75
C ALA A 400 -8.73 -73.13 9.26
N ILE A 401 -7.57 -72.72 9.79
CA ILE A 401 -7.32 -72.55 11.23
C ILE A 401 -8.33 -71.59 11.89
N ASP A 402 -8.82 -70.60 11.15
CA ASP A 402 -9.76 -69.58 11.60
C ASP A 402 -11.24 -69.91 11.35
N PHE A 403 -11.53 -71.04 10.70
CA PHE A 403 -12.88 -71.37 10.22
C PHE A 403 -13.87 -71.60 11.36
N ASP A 404 -13.54 -72.45 12.33
CA ASP A 404 -14.46 -72.81 13.42
C ASP A 404 -14.75 -71.59 14.32
N HIS A 405 -13.76 -70.74 14.58
CA HIS A 405 -13.93 -69.48 15.30
C HIS A 405 -14.84 -68.50 14.56
N LYS A 406 -14.63 -68.30 13.25
CA LYS A 406 -15.48 -67.43 12.41
C LYS A 406 -16.91 -67.96 12.28
N LEU A 407 -17.09 -69.28 12.26
CA LEU A 407 -18.40 -69.91 12.23
C LEU A 407 -19.17 -69.72 13.54
N GLN A 408 -18.51 -69.91 14.70
CA GLN A 408 -19.09 -69.60 16.01
C GLN A 408 -19.45 -68.11 16.13
N THR A 409 -18.55 -67.23 15.65
CA THR A 409 -18.80 -65.78 15.60
C THR A 409 -19.98 -65.42 14.70
N PHE A 410 -20.17 -66.13 13.58
CA PHE A 410 -21.35 -65.92 12.73
C PHE A 410 -22.64 -66.28 13.48
N PHE A 411 -22.71 -67.45 14.12
CA PHE A 411 -23.92 -67.87 14.82
C PHE A 411 -24.25 -67.01 16.06
N SER A 412 -23.24 -66.49 16.76
CA SER A 412 -23.46 -65.61 17.92
C SER A 412 -24.19 -64.31 17.55
N LEU A 413 -24.12 -63.89 16.28
CA LEU A 413 -24.80 -62.69 15.77
C LEU A 413 -26.32 -62.86 15.56
N LYS A 414 -26.88 -64.07 15.75
CA LYS A 414 -28.30 -64.36 15.47
C LYS A 414 -29.28 -63.60 16.39
N ASN A 415 -28.89 -63.37 17.65
CA ASN A 415 -29.73 -62.73 18.67
C ASN A 415 -29.21 -61.34 19.10
N ILE A 416 -28.20 -60.82 18.39
CA ILE A 416 -27.52 -59.57 18.73
C ILE A 416 -28.13 -58.40 17.95
N ASN A 417 -28.41 -57.30 18.64
CA ASN A 417 -28.83 -56.06 17.97
C ASN A 417 -27.58 -55.30 17.49
N PRO A 418 -27.42 -55.09 16.17
CA PRO A 418 -26.19 -54.52 15.60
C PRO A 418 -25.90 -53.06 16.01
N VAL A 419 -26.85 -52.36 16.63
CA VAL A 419 -26.70 -50.96 17.08
C VAL A 419 -26.11 -50.86 18.50
N THR A 420 -26.66 -51.64 19.43
CA THR A 420 -26.31 -51.61 20.86
C THR A 420 -25.14 -52.52 21.19
N GLY A 421 -24.88 -53.53 20.34
CA GLY A 421 -24.00 -54.64 20.67
C GLY A 421 -24.81 -55.84 21.10
#